data_AF-A0A942RA40-F1
#
_entry.id   AF-A0A942RA40-F1
#
_cell.length_a   1.000
_cell.length_b   1.000
_cell.length_c   1.000
_cell.angle_alpha   90.00
_cell.angle_beta   90.00
_cell.angle_gamma   90.00
#
_symmetry.space_group_name_H-M   'P 1'
#
loop_
_entity.id
_entity.type
_entity.pdbx_description
1 polymer ?
#
loop_
_entity_poly.entity_id
_entity_poly.type
_entity_poly.pdbx_seq_one_letter_code
_entity_poly.pdbx_strand_id
1 'polypeptide(L)' 'MSTWSIILFLLAALYIFGAIFEFPIIFEGNPKTRFLISKIGKKNLKIMFFILSAVFIVFANKLK' A
#
# COMPACT_ATOMS: atom_id res chain seq x y z
N MET A 1 2.50 -22.00 -7.46
CA MET A 1 2.06 -20.64 -7.09
C MET A 1 0.61 -20.72 -6.65
N SER A 2 0.37 -20.59 -5.36
CA SER A 2 -0.98 -20.43 -4.82
C SER A 2 -1.62 -19.15 -5.39
N THR A 3 -2.90 -19.22 -5.77
CA THR A 3 -3.70 -18.05 -6.21
C THR A 3 -3.62 -16.90 -5.20
N TRP A 4 -3.49 -17.22 -3.91
CA TRP A 4 -3.32 -16.25 -2.83
C TRP A 4 -2.00 -15.48 -2.90
N SER A 5 -0.91 -16.13 -3.31
CA SER A 5 0.40 -15.46 -3.47
C SER A 5 0.39 -14.46 -4.61
N ILE A 6 -0.33 -14.76 -5.69
CA ILE A 6 -0.51 -13.84 -6.82
C ILE A 6 -1.32 -12.62 -6.39
N ILE A 7 -2.42 -12.83 -5.64
CA ILE A 7 -3.25 -11.74 -5.12
C ILE A 7 -2.46 -10.85 -4.16
N LEU A 8 -1.71 -11.44 -3.21
CA LEU A 8 -0.89 -10.69 -2.26
C LEU A 8 0.22 -9.90 -2.96
N PHE A 9 0.83 -10.48 -4.00
CA PHE A 9 1.84 -9.80 -4.80
C PHE A 9 1.24 -8.63 -5.60
N LEU A 10 0.04 -8.79 -6.18
CA LEU A 10 -0.68 -7.70 -6.84
C LEU A 10 -1.04 -6.57 -5.85
N LEU A 11 -1.48 -6.92 -4.64
CA LEU A 11 -1.76 -5.95 -3.59
C LEU A 11 -0.49 -5.16 -3.23
N ALA A 12 0.63 -5.86 -3.01
CA ALA A 12 1.90 -5.23 -2.71
C ALA A 12 2.32 -4.25 -3.81
N ALA A 13 2.20 -4.65 -5.07
CA ALA A 13 2.48 -3.80 -6.22
C ALA A 13 1.59 -2.54 -6.22
N LEU A 14 0.28 -2.68 -6.00
CA LEU A 14 -0.66 -1.56 -5.90
C LEU A 14 -0.31 -0.59 -4.77
N TYR A 15 0.09 -1.09 -3.60
CA TYR A 15 0.50 -0.24 -2.48
C TYR A 15 1.80 0.52 -2.76
N ILE A 16 2.80 -0.12 -3.41
CA ILE A 16 4.03 0.55 -3.86
C ILE A 16 3.70 1.61 -4.91
N PHE A 17 2.92 1.26 -5.92
CA PHE A 17 2.56 2.17 -7.01
C PHE A 17 1.78 3.37 -6.46
N GLY A 18 0.83 3.13 -5.55
CA GLY A 18 0.12 4.18 -4.82
C GLY A 18 1.06 5.08 -4.03
N ALA A 19 2.02 4.52 -3.28
CA ALA A 19 2.97 5.31 -2.49
C ALA A 19 3.95 6.14 -3.35
N ILE A 20 4.37 5.63 -4.51
CA ILE A 20 5.30 6.30 -5.44
C ILE A 20 4.61 7.41 -6.20
N PHE A 21 3.49 7.11 -6.88
CA PHE A 21 2.84 8.05 -7.81
C PHE A 21 1.91 9.05 -7.14
N GLU A 22 1.70 8.95 -5.81
CA GLU A 22 0.84 9.86 -5.06
C GLU A 22 -0.52 10.10 -5.72
N PHE A 23 -1.17 9.05 -6.23
CA PHE A 23 -2.42 9.25 -6.98
C PHE A 23 -3.39 10.12 -6.18
N PRO A 24 -3.80 11.30 -6.71
CA PRO A 24 -4.63 12.25 -5.96
C PRO A 24 -5.97 11.62 -5.59
N ILE A 25 -6.46 10.66 -6.37
CA ILE A 25 -7.66 9.87 -6.05
C ILE A 25 -7.50 9.09 -4.73
N ILE A 26 -6.32 8.53 -4.48
CA ILE A 26 -6.06 7.68 -3.29
C ILE A 26 -5.78 8.56 -2.06
N PHE A 27 -5.03 9.64 -2.21
CA PHE A 27 -4.62 10.50 -1.08
C PHE A 27 -5.60 11.64 -0.78
N GLU A 28 -6.17 12.27 -1.80
CA GLU A 28 -7.02 13.47 -1.68
C GLU A 28 -8.50 13.19 -2.00
N GLY A 29 -8.78 12.26 -2.92
CA GLY A 29 -10.13 11.86 -3.31
C GLY A 29 -10.83 10.95 -2.30
N ASN A 30 -10.09 10.21 -1.48
CA ASN A 30 -10.66 9.33 -0.46
C ASN A 30 -10.71 10.03 0.91
N PRO A 31 -11.91 10.26 1.50
CA PRO A 31 -12.04 10.94 2.79
C PRO A 31 -11.33 10.20 3.93
N LYS A 32 -11.20 8.86 3.86
CA LYS A 32 -10.46 8.07 4.86
C LYS A 32 -8.96 8.33 4.80
N THR A 33 -8.39 8.35 3.60
CA THR A 33 -6.96 8.63 3.43
C THR A 33 -6.67 10.08 3.81
N ARG A 34 -7.53 11.02 3.42
CA ARG A 34 -7.40 12.43 3.80
C ARG A 34 -7.44 12.64 5.31
N PHE A 35 -8.30 11.92 6.04
CA PHE A 35 -8.33 11.94 7.50
C PHE A 35 -7.03 11.42 8.12
N LEU A 36 -6.48 10.33 7.59
CA LEU A 36 -5.19 9.78 8.04
C LEU A 36 -4.02 10.73 7.71
N ILE A 37 -4.04 11.39 6.54
CA ILE A 37 -3.04 12.41 6.17
C ILE A 37 -3.09 13.56 7.17
N SER A 38 -4.29 14.01 7.55
CA SER A 38 -4.47 15.10 8.51
C SER A 38 -3.95 14.76 9.91
N LYS A 39 -3.93 13.49 10.31
CA LYS A 39 -3.44 13.07 11.64
C LYS A 39 -1.95 12.78 11.69
N ILE A 40 -1.41 12.12 10.66
CA ILE A 40 -0.06 11.52 10.71
C ILE A 40 0.89 12.21 9.71
N GLY A 41 0.35 12.96 8.75
CA GLY A 41 1.09 13.60 7.68
C GLY A 41 1.26 12.70 6.45
N LYS A 42 1.25 13.31 5.26
CA LYS A 42 1.34 12.63 3.96
C LYS A 42 2.60 11.75 3.84
N LYS A 43 3.71 12.24 4.37
CA LYS A 43 5.02 11.55 4.38
C LYS A 43 4.99 10.26 5.20
N ASN A 44 4.39 10.29 6.40
CA ASN A 44 4.32 9.11 7.26
C ASN A 44 3.34 8.07 6.70
N LEU A 45 2.24 8.51 6.09
CA LEU A 45 1.27 7.61 5.46
C LEU A 45 1.87 6.85 4.27
N LYS A 46 2.72 7.53 3.46
CA LYS A 46 3.53 6.86 2.44
C LYS A 46 4.44 5.79 3.00
N ILE A 47 5.17 6.11 4.07
CA ILE A 47 6.06 5.15 4.74
C ILE A 47 5.24 3.96 5.22
N MET A 48 4.05 4.19 5.77
CA MET A 48 3.14 3.14 6.20
C MET A 48 2.72 2.23 5.04
N PHE A 49 2.37 2.78 3.87
CA PHE A 49 2.05 1.99 2.67
C PHE A 49 3.27 1.22 2.15
N PHE A 50 4.47 1.80 2.25
CA PHE A 50 5.70 1.14 1.86
C PHE A 50 6.01 -0.07 2.77
N ILE A 51 5.87 0.11 4.09
CA ILE A 51 6.00 -0.97 5.08
C ILE A 51 4.96 -2.05 4.82
N LEU A 52 3.70 -1.67 4.58
CA LEU A 52 2.62 -2.61 4.34
C LEU A 52 2.88 -3.45 3.07
N SER A 53 3.38 -2.82 2.01
CA SER A 53 3.77 -3.54 0.80
C SER A 53 4.93 -4.50 1.04
N ALA A 54 5.97 -4.09 1.78
CA ALA A 54 7.07 -4.98 2.13
C ALA A 54 6.59 -6.22 2.91
N VAL A 55 5.65 -6.04 3.85
CA VAL A 55 5.02 -7.15 4.57
C VAL A 55 4.29 -8.08 3.60
N PHE A 56 3.48 -7.55 2.68
CA PHE A 56 2.78 -8.38 1.69
C PHE A 56 3.71 -9.15 0.75
N ILE A 57 4.86 -8.58 0.37
CA ILE A 57 5.88 -9.29 -0.42
C ILE A 57 6.46 -10.47 0.36
N VAL A 58 6.78 -10.25 1.64
CA VAL A 58 7.31 -11.32 2.52
C VAL A 58 6.29 -12.44 2.69
N PHE A 59 5.02 -12.11 2.92
CA PHE A 59 3.94 -13.10 2.99
C PHE A 59 3.73 -13.83 1.67
N ALA A 60 3.70 -13.13 0.54
CA ALA A 60 3.57 -13.74 -0.78
C ALA A 60 4.72 -14.73 -1.06
N ASN A 61 5.93 -14.43 -0.60
CA ASN A 61 7.07 -15.32 -0.76
C ASN A 61 7.03 -16.55 0.19
N LYS A 62 6.46 -16.39 1.39
CA LYS A 62 6.23 -17.50 2.34
C LYS A 62 5.11 -18.44 1.90
N LEU A 63 4.12 -17.93 1.16
CA LEU A 63 2.97 -18.69 0.63
C LEU A 63 3.21 -19.25 -0.79
N LYS A 64 4.42 -19.10 -1.35
CA LYS A 64 4.74 -19.35 -2.76
C LYS A 64 4.57 -20.82 -3.18
#